data_AF-A0A2V9YCA2-F1
#
_entry.id   AF-A0A2V9YCA2-F1
#
_cell.length_a   1.000
_cell.length_b   1.000
_cell.length_c   1.000
_cell.angle_alpha   90.00
_cell.angle_beta   90.00
_cell.angle_gamma   90.00
#
_symmetry.space_group_name_H-M   'P 1'
#
loop_
_entity.id
_entity.type
_entity.pdbx_description
1 polymer ?
#
loop_
_entity_poly.entity_id
_entity_poly.type
_entity_poly.pdbx_seq_one_letter_code
_entity_poly.pdbx_strand_id
1 'polypeptide(L)'
;MSGVAINQPGSQVFTASGSDVFQAISDLITALRTGSSTDASIVSVRQALDHISIQRVFYGNTLNQMDSQQTFLNSEKLELSRQEDAVGGADMAVAVSRLTNAQNARNATRVATGKVSQISLFDFLR
;
A
#
# COMPACT_ATOMS: atom_id res chain seq x y z
N MET A 1 2.63 -3.12 -15.13
CA MET A 1 3.19 -3.24 -13.78
C MET A 1 4.20 -4.38 -13.80
N SER A 2 5.50 -4.09 -13.87
CA SER A 2 6.54 -5.12 -13.86
C SER A 2 6.61 -5.72 -12.46
N GLY A 3 6.34 -7.02 -12.35
CA GLY A 3 6.44 -7.74 -11.08
C GLY A 3 7.87 -7.68 -10.56
N VAL A 4 8.03 -7.22 -9.33
CA VAL A 4 9.32 -7.23 -8.64
C VAL A 4 9.68 -8.68 -8.35
N ALA A 5 10.80 -9.17 -8.89
CA ALA A 5 11.27 -10.52 -8.64
C ALA A 5 11.70 -10.63 -7.17
N ILE A 6 10.85 -11.29 -6.36
CA ILE A 6 11.00 -11.41 -4.90
C ILE A 6 11.90 -12.57 -4.46
N ASN A 7 12.34 -13.43 -5.38
CA ASN A 7 13.20 -14.56 -5.06
C ASN A 7 14.16 -14.92 -6.21
N GLN A 8 15.46 -14.95 -5.91
CA GLN A 8 16.44 -15.69 -6.72
C GLN A 8 16.66 -17.08 -6.12
N PRO A 9 16.78 -18.14 -6.93
CA PRO A 9 17.20 -19.46 -6.45
C PRO A 9 18.52 -19.38 -5.68
N GLY A 10 18.64 -20.12 -4.58
CA GLY A 10 19.86 -20.15 -3.77
C GLY A 10 21.11 -20.56 -4.57
N SER A 11 20.95 -21.36 -5.62
CA SER A 11 22.04 -21.70 -6.54
C SER A 11 22.59 -20.49 -7.32
N GLN A 12 21.75 -19.51 -7.63
CA GLN A 12 22.21 -18.26 -8.26
C GLN A 12 22.93 -17.35 -7.28
N VAL A 13 22.68 -17.50 -5.97
CA VAL A 13 23.33 -16.72 -4.91
C VAL A 13 24.63 -17.35 -4.45
N PHE A 14 24.67 -18.68 -4.26
CA PHE A 14 25.77 -19.37 -3.59
C PHE A 14 26.60 -20.29 -4.50
N THR A 15 26.06 -20.71 -5.65
CA THR A 15 26.72 -21.66 -6.57
C THR A 15 26.75 -21.12 -7.99
N ALA A 16 26.89 -19.79 -8.15
CA ALA A 16 27.01 -19.17 -9.45
C ALA A 16 28.30 -19.64 -10.14
N SER A 17 28.24 -19.87 -11.46
CA SER A 17 29.41 -20.31 -12.22
C SER A 17 30.55 -19.29 -12.07
N GLY A 18 31.73 -19.75 -11.63
CA GLY A 18 32.88 -18.88 -11.36
C GLY A 18 32.81 -18.09 -10.04
N SER A 19 31.79 -18.31 -9.20
CA SER A 19 31.65 -17.68 -7.89
C SER A 19 30.99 -18.63 -6.87
N ASP A 20 31.23 -19.93 -7.03
CA ASP A 20 30.72 -20.94 -6.10
C ASP A 20 31.45 -20.84 -4.76
N VAL A 21 30.69 -20.49 -3.73
CA VAL A 21 31.19 -20.25 -2.37
C VAL A 21 31.72 -21.54 -1.75
N PHE A 22 31.02 -22.65 -1.97
CA PHE A 22 31.37 -23.94 -1.37
C PHE A 22 32.63 -24.51 -2.01
N GLN A 23 32.75 -24.39 -3.34
CA GLN A 23 33.95 -24.81 -4.05
C GLN A 23 35.14 -23.95 -3.65
N ALA A 24 35.01 -22.62 -3.60
CA ALA A 24 36.10 -21.72 -3.21
C ALA A 24 36.63 -22.01 -1.80
N ILE A 25 35.74 -22.27 -0.83
CA ILE A 25 36.14 -22.66 0.53
C ILE A 25 36.79 -24.05 0.54
N SER A 26 36.24 -25.01 -0.20
CA SER A 26 36.80 -26.36 -0.31
C SER A 26 38.22 -26.35 -0.90
N ASP A 27 38.45 -25.56 -1.94
CA ASP A 27 39.74 -25.39 -2.59
C ASP A 27 40.76 -24.73 -1.66
N LEU A 28 40.32 -23.76 -0.85
CA LEU A 28 41.17 -23.12 0.15
C LEU A 28 41.56 -24.11 1.26
N ILE A 29 40.59 -24.86 1.80
CA ILE A 29 40.85 -25.90 2.80
C ILE A 29 41.83 -26.92 2.24
N THR A 30 41.65 -27.34 0.99
CA THR A 30 42.52 -28.33 0.34
C THR A 30 43.94 -27.78 0.18
N ALA A 31 44.11 -26.57 -0.33
CA ALA A 31 45.42 -25.93 -0.48
C ALA A 31 46.18 -25.82 0.85
N LEU A 32 45.47 -25.43 1.93
CA LEU A 32 46.05 -25.36 3.27
C LEU A 32 46.48 -26.73 3.81
N ARG A 33 45.72 -27.79 3.52
CA ARG A 33 46.04 -29.15 4.00
C ARG A 33 47.17 -29.80 3.23
N THR A 34 47.29 -29.51 1.94
CA THR A 34 48.33 -30.09 1.08
C THR A 34 49.60 -29.25 1.05
N GLY A 35 49.61 -28.07 1.70
CA GLY A 35 50.74 -27.13 1.63
C GLY A 35 50.94 -26.52 0.24
N SER A 36 49.89 -26.53 -0.59
CA SER A 36 49.91 -25.92 -1.93
C SER A 36 49.69 -24.41 -1.83
N SER A 37 50.00 -23.66 -2.90
CA SER A 37 49.69 -22.22 -2.95
C SER A 37 48.19 -21.99 -2.74
N THR A 38 47.88 -20.99 -1.91
CA THR A 38 46.51 -20.56 -1.59
C THR A 38 46.05 -19.38 -2.43
N ASP A 39 46.91 -18.82 -3.30
CA ASP A 39 46.66 -17.57 -4.00
C ASP A 39 45.39 -17.64 -4.86
N ALA A 40 45.24 -18.71 -5.64
CA ALA A 40 44.06 -18.94 -6.48
C ALA A 40 42.78 -19.11 -5.64
N SER A 41 42.83 -19.90 -4.57
CA SER A 41 41.68 -20.16 -3.71
C SER A 41 41.24 -18.89 -2.96
N ILE A 42 42.18 -18.04 -2.53
CA ILE A 42 41.88 -16.73 -1.93
C ILE A 42 41.17 -15.81 -2.93
N VAL A 43 41.60 -15.81 -4.19
CA VAL A 43 40.93 -15.05 -5.26
C VAL A 43 39.51 -15.57 -5.46
N SER A 44 39.30 -16.88 -5.55
CA SER A 44 37.98 -17.49 -5.70
C SER A 44 37.04 -17.15 -4.54
N VAL A 45 37.55 -17.15 -3.29
CA VAL A 45 36.76 -16.76 -2.10
C VAL A 45 36.34 -15.29 -2.16
N ARG A 46 37.25 -14.40 -2.61
CA ARG A 46 36.93 -12.98 -2.80
C ARG A 46 35.85 -12.79 -3.86
N GLN A 47 35.97 -13.47 -5.00
CA GLN A 47 34.97 -13.41 -6.08
C GLN A 47 33.60 -13.90 -5.60
N ALA A 48 33.55 -14.99 -4.84
CA ALA A 48 32.30 -15.48 -4.24
C ALA A 48 31.69 -14.48 -3.26
N LEU A 49 32.51 -13.80 -2.45
CA LEU A 49 32.06 -12.74 -1.53
C LEU A 49 31.53 -11.50 -2.27
N ASP A 50 32.22 -11.08 -3.33
CA ASP A 50 31.81 -9.95 -4.17
C ASP A 50 30.46 -10.26 -4.84
N HIS A 51 30.29 -11.48 -5.36
CA HIS A 51 29.03 -11.94 -5.94
C HIS A 51 27.88 -11.87 -4.93
N ILE A 52 28.05 -12.44 -3.73
CA ILE A 52 27.03 -12.37 -2.66
C ILE A 52 26.73 -10.90 -2.30
N SER A 53 27.74 -10.04 -2.27
CA SER A 53 27.56 -8.62 -1.94
C SER A 53 26.70 -7.91 -2.99
N ILE A 54 26.91 -8.19 -4.27
CA ILE A 54 26.07 -7.69 -5.37
C ILE A 54 24.63 -8.18 -5.22
N GLN A 55 24.44 -9.48 -4.93
CA GLN A 55 23.11 -10.03 -4.71
C GLN A 55 22.41 -9.32 -3.52
N ARG A 56 23.13 -9.07 -2.42
CA ARG A 56 22.58 -8.37 -1.25
C ARG A 56 22.15 -6.94 -1.58
N VAL A 57 22.90 -6.22 -2.40
CA VAL A 57 22.54 -4.86 -2.85
C VAL A 57 21.23 -4.88 -3.66
N PHE A 58 21.07 -5.85 -4.56
CA PHE A 58 19.83 -6.00 -5.33
C PHE A 58 18.60 -6.16 -4.41
N TYR A 59 18.68 -7.04 -3.41
CA TYR A 59 17.60 -7.23 -2.44
C TYR A 59 17.37 -5.99 -1.57
N GLY A 60 18.43 -5.31 -1.13
CA GLY A 60 18.31 -4.06 -0.38
C GLY A 60 17.55 -2.98 -1.16
N ASN A 61 17.89 -2.79 -2.44
CA ASN A 61 17.20 -1.85 -3.31
C ASN A 61 15.73 -2.25 -3.54
N THR A 62 15.47 -3.54 -3.70
CA THR A 62 14.12 -4.09 -3.85
C THR A 62 13.27 -3.82 -2.61
N LEU A 63 13.82 -4.04 -1.41
CA LEU A 63 13.13 -3.75 -0.15
C LEU A 63 12.85 -2.25 0.00
N ASN A 64 13.81 -1.38 -0.34
CA ASN A 64 13.60 0.07 -0.32
C ASN A 64 12.48 0.50 -1.29
N GLN A 65 12.43 -0.09 -2.48
CA GLN A 65 11.37 0.18 -3.44
C GLN A 65 10.00 -0.28 -2.91
N MET A 66 9.93 -1.45 -2.29
CA MET A 66 8.70 -1.95 -1.68
C MET A 66 8.21 -1.06 -0.54
N ASP A 67 9.11 -0.61 0.33
CA ASP A 67 8.78 0.31 1.42
C ASP A 67 8.24 1.64 0.89
N SER A 68 8.92 2.23 -0.11
CA SER A 68 8.44 3.43 -0.79
C SER A 68 7.06 3.24 -1.43
N GLN A 69 6.81 2.08 -2.05
CA GLN A 69 5.53 1.77 -2.67
C GLN A 69 4.43 1.59 -1.60
N GLN A 70 4.75 0.96 -0.47
CA GLN A 70 3.86 0.81 0.68
C GLN A 70 3.45 2.19 1.24
N THR A 71 4.40 3.10 1.44
CA THR A 71 4.13 4.47 1.90
C THR A 71 3.23 5.24 0.93
N PHE A 72 3.50 5.12 -0.37
CA PHE A 72 2.68 5.75 -1.41
C PHE A 72 1.24 5.21 -1.38
N LEU A 73 1.08 3.89 -1.40
CA LEU A 73 -0.25 3.24 -1.39
C LEU A 73 -1.04 3.54 -0.11
N ASN A 74 -0.37 3.64 1.04
CA ASN A 74 -1.02 4.05 2.29
C ASN A 74 -1.52 5.50 2.24
N SER A 75 -0.74 6.39 1.62
CA SER A 75 -1.12 7.80 1.44
C SER A 75 -2.29 7.93 0.45
N GLU A 76 -2.23 7.19 -0.65
CA GLU A 76 -3.30 7.14 -1.65
C GLU A 76 -4.60 6.58 -1.05
N LYS A 77 -4.51 5.51 -0.25
CA LYS A 77 -5.66 4.95 0.47
C LYS A 77 -6.29 5.96 1.43
N LEU A 78 -5.48 6.72 2.17
CA LEU A 78 -5.97 7.75 3.07
C LEU A 78 -6.67 8.87 2.30
N GLU A 79 -6.12 9.29 1.18
CA GLU A 79 -6.70 10.34 0.34
C GLU A 79 -8.02 9.90 -0.29
N LEU A 80 -8.07 8.67 -0.81
CA LEU A 80 -9.31 8.06 -1.30
C LEU A 80 -10.37 7.98 -0.19
N SER A 81 -10.00 7.56 1.03
CA SER A 81 -10.92 7.52 2.17
C SER A 81 -11.48 8.90 2.50
N ARG A 82 -10.66 9.96 2.46
CA ARG A 82 -11.13 11.34 2.68
C ARG A 82 -12.09 11.81 1.59
N GLN A 83 -11.81 11.47 0.33
CA GLN A 83 -12.69 11.81 -0.78
C GLN A 83 -14.04 11.07 -0.67
N GLU A 84 -14.01 9.79 -0.30
CA GLU A 84 -15.21 9.01 -0.03
C GLU A 84 -16.04 9.61 1.11
N ASP A 85 -15.42 9.95 2.23
CA ASP A 85 -16.07 10.60 3.37
C ASP A 85 -16.66 11.97 3.00
N ALA A 86 -15.94 12.77 2.20
CA ALA A 86 -16.41 14.07 1.76
C ALA A 86 -17.66 13.96 0.85
N VAL A 87 -17.68 12.99 -0.07
CA VAL A 87 -18.83 12.76 -0.97
C VAL A 87 -20.01 12.19 -0.18
N GLY A 88 -19.80 11.13 0.60
CA GLY A 88 -20.87 10.50 1.39
C GLY A 88 -21.43 11.42 2.48
N GLY A 89 -20.56 12.19 3.14
CA GLY A 89 -20.95 13.18 4.15
C GLY A 89 -21.74 14.35 3.57
N ALA A 90 -21.35 14.85 2.38
CA ALA A 90 -22.08 15.92 1.69
C ALA A 90 -23.49 15.47 1.30
N ASP A 91 -23.65 14.26 0.77
CA ASP A 91 -24.95 13.72 0.39
C ASP A 91 -25.88 13.54 1.59
N MET A 92 -25.37 13.06 2.73
CA MET A 92 -26.14 12.96 3.96
C MET A 92 -26.60 14.34 4.48
N ALA A 93 -25.72 15.35 4.46
CA ALA A 93 -26.07 16.71 4.89
C ALA A 93 -27.17 17.32 4.00
N VAL A 94 -27.10 17.11 2.68
CA VAL A 94 -28.13 17.55 1.73
C VAL A 94 -29.45 16.83 1.97
N ALA A 95 -29.42 15.52 2.20
CA ALA A 95 -30.62 14.73 2.49
C ALA A 95 -31.32 15.21 3.77
N VAL A 96 -30.55 15.44 4.84
CA VAL A 96 -31.08 15.99 6.11
C VAL A 96 -31.69 17.37 5.90
N SER A 97 -30.99 18.27 5.19
CA SER A 97 -31.50 19.61 4.91
C SER A 97 -32.82 19.59 4.11
N ARG A 98 -32.91 18.73 3.08
CA ARG A 98 -34.14 18.53 2.30
C ARG A 98 -35.28 17.99 3.18
N LEU A 99 -34.99 17.05 4.07
CA LEU A 99 -35.99 16.48 4.97
C LEU A 99 -36.52 17.54 5.96
N THR A 100 -35.65 18.33 6.58
CA THR A 100 -36.06 19.40 7.50
C THR A 100 -36.91 20.45 6.80
N ASN A 101 -36.53 20.87 5.58
CA ASN A 101 -37.32 21.80 4.78
C ASN A 101 -38.70 21.23 4.44
N ALA A 102 -38.79 19.97 4.04
CA ALA A 102 -40.05 19.30 3.76
C ALA A 102 -40.95 19.19 5.01
N GLN A 103 -40.38 18.91 6.18
CA GLN A 103 -41.11 18.87 7.45
C GLN A 103 -41.66 20.26 7.82
N ASN A 104 -40.84 21.31 7.68
CA ASN A 104 -41.26 22.69 7.93
C ASN A 104 -42.40 23.12 6.99
N ALA A 105 -42.26 22.85 5.69
CA ALA A 105 -43.30 23.11 4.71
C ALA A 105 -44.60 22.36 5.05
N ARG A 106 -44.51 21.06 5.40
CA ARG A 106 -45.68 20.25 5.79
C ARG A 106 -46.40 20.80 7.02
N ASN A 107 -45.65 21.24 8.04
CA ASN A 107 -46.21 21.83 9.24
C ASN A 107 -46.87 23.18 8.94
N ALA A 108 -46.23 24.04 8.14
CA ALA A 108 -46.80 25.31 7.71
C ALA A 108 -48.10 25.11 6.93
N THR A 109 -48.14 24.15 5.99
CA THR A 109 -49.36 23.81 5.25
C THR A 109 -50.48 23.35 6.18
N ARG A 110 -50.21 22.47 7.15
CA ARG A 110 -51.23 22.04 8.13
C ARG A 110 -51.79 23.19 8.94
N VAL A 111 -50.93 24.09 9.41
CA VAL A 111 -51.35 25.30 10.16
C VAL A 111 -52.18 26.22 9.26
N ALA A 112 -51.75 26.42 8.01
CA ALA A 112 -52.48 27.22 7.03
C ALA A 112 -53.86 26.62 6.74
N THR A 113 -53.97 25.31 6.52
CA THR A 113 -55.25 24.61 6.35
C THR A 113 -56.14 24.79 7.57
N GLY A 114 -55.60 24.65 8.79
CA GLY A 114 -56.37 24.88 10.02
C GLY A 114 -56.90 26.31 10.15
N LYS A 115 -56.09 27.32 9.79
CA LYS A 115 -56.52 28.73 9.78
C LYS A 115 -57.55 29.01 8.68
N VAL A 116 -57.38 28.46 7.47
CA VAL A 116 -58.33 28.61 6.36
C VAL A 116 -59.68 27.99 6.72
N SER A 117 -59.70 26.79 7.30
CA SER A 117 -60.93 26.17 7.79
C SER A 117 -61.60 26.96 8.91
N GLN A 118 -60.84 27.61 9.80
CA GLN A 118 -61.44 28.49 10.81
C GLN A 118 -62.07 29.74 10.17
N ILE A 119 -61.40 30.39 9.22
CA ILE A 119 -61.92 31.57 8.52
C ILE A 119 -63.23 31.23 7.77
N SER A 120 -63.27 30.10 7.06
CA SER A 120 -64.47 29.70 6.31
C SER A 120 -65.66 29.34 7.21
N LEU A 121 -65.41 28.81 8.41
CA LEU A 121 -66.47 28.49 9.38
C LEU A 121 -67.05 29.74 10.05
N PHE A 122 -66.22 30.77 10.31
CA PHE A 122 -66.71 32.06 10.82
C PHE A 122 -67.51 32.85 9.77
N ASP A 123 -67.23 32.68 8.48
CA ASP A 123 -68.06 33.26 7.41
C ASP A 123 -69.41 32.56 7.24
N PHE A 124 -69.55 31.29 7.65
CA PHE A 124 -70.81 30.54 7.56
C PHE A 124 -71.81 30.86 8.70
N LEU A 125 -71.37 31.65 9.71
CA LEU A 125 -72.17 32.05 10.88
C LEU A 125 -72.66 33.51 10.82
N ARG A 126 -72.59 34.16 9.65
CA ARG A 126 -73.16 35.50 9.41
C ARG A 126 -74.44 35.47 8.61
#